data_AF-A0A7K5BPM9-F1
#
_entry.id   AF-A0A7K5BPM9-F1
#
_cell.length_a   1.000
_cell.length_b   1.000
_cell.length_c   1.000
_cell.angle_alpha   90.00
_cell.angle_beta   90.00
_cell.angle_gamma   90.00
#
_symmetry.space_group_name_H-M   'P 1'
#
loop_
_entity.id
_entity.type
_entity.pdbx_description
1 polymer ?
#
loop_
_entity_poly.entity_id
_entity_poly.type
_entity_poly.pdbx_seq_one_letter_code
_entity_poly.pdbx_strand_id
1 'polypeptide(L)'
;VKVSAKAEYSKYSIEPAPPVDFGIMIKGTKKTRTVVLKNKGMLNFEFHIRQAPELASALESNSMRSPAPPFLSEEAPPHGCHQPLLELFLQSHLNLGMFTVSPCSGSIGPWGQQMITVECLAGQEGTSEEQLYIDITGR
;
A
#
# COMPACT_ATOMS: atom_id res chain seq x y z
N VAL A 1 48.13 -10.90 -16.69
CA VAL A 1 47.32 -10.10 -15.74
C VAL A 1 45.85 -10.30 -16.09
N LYS A 2 44.98 -10.53 -15.10
CA LYS A 2 43.54 -10.80 -15.32
C LYS A 2 42.71 -9.86 -14.45
N VAL A 3 41.70 -9.23 -15.04
CA VAL A 3 40.74 -8.34 -14.34
C VAL A 3 39.35 -8.93 -14.51
N SER A 4 38.52 -8.87 -13.47
CA SER A 4 37.12 -9.29 -13.50
C SER A 4 36.25 -8.29 -12.74
N ALA A 5 35.04 -8.05 -13.25
CA ALA A 5 34.01 -7.24 -12.60
C ALA A 5 32.71 -8.05 -12.52
N LYS A 6 31.86 -7.75 -11.53
CA LYS A 6 30.54 -8.35 -11.35
C LYS A 6 29.54 -7.24 -11.07
N ALA A 7 28.41 -7.25 -11.77
CA ALA A 7 27.28 -6.41 -11.47
C ALA A 7 26.33 -7.14 -10.51
N GLU A 8 25.88 -6.45 -9.46
CA GLU A 8 24.87 -6.93 -8.53
C GLU A 8 23.70 -5.94 -8.48
N TYR A 9 22.52 -6.44 -8.11
CA TYR A 9 21.30 -5.66 -7.96
C TYR A 9 20.60 -6.07 -6.66
N SER A 10 19.75 -5.18 -6.14
CA SER A 10 18.95 -5.47 -4.94
C SER A 10 18.04 -6.66 -5.20
N LYS A 11 18.17 -7.70 -4.36
CA LYS A 11 17.39 -8.93 -4.45
C LYS A 11 16.57 -9.09 -3.18
N TYR A 12 15.28 -9.33 -3.32
CA TYR A 12 14.35 -9.42 -2.18
C TYR A 12 13.29 -10.50 -2.38
N SER A 13 12.59 -10.85 -1.29
CA SER A 13 11.39 -11.68 -1.31
C SER A 13 10.33 -11.10 -0.37
N ILE A 14 9.06 -11.34 -0.68
CA ILE A 14 7.90 -10.90 0.11
C ILE A 14 7.13 -12.16 0.51
N GLU A 15 6.93 -12.38 1.82
CA GLU A 15 6.28 -13.58 2.33
C GLU A 15 5.22 -13.24 3.41
N PRO A 16 4.00 -13.77 3.35
CA PRO A 16 3.49 -14.65 2.29
C PRO A 16 3.37 -13.91 0.95
N ALA A 17 3.31 -14.67 -0.14
CA ALA A 17 3.03 -14.12 -1.46
C ALA A 17 1.69 -13.35 -1.45
N PRO A 18 1.63 -12.14 -2.02
CA PRO A 18 0.37 -11.42 -2.21
C PRO A 18 -0.63 -12.24 -3.06
N PRO A 19 -1.94 -12.05 -2.88
CA PRO A 19 -2.59 -11.06 -2.00
C PRO A 19 -2.64 -11.49 -0.51
N VAL A 20 -2.73 -10.51 0.38
CA VAL A 20 -2.90 -10.75 1.83
C VAL A 20 -4.40 -10.81 2.15
N ASP A 21 -4.91 -12.00 2.39
CA ASP A 21 -6.34 -12.21 2.67
C ASP A 21 -6.69 -12.12 4.17
N PHE A 22 -7.71 -11.32 4.45
CA PHE A 22 -8.32 -11.16 5.77
C PHE A 22 -9.59 -12.00 5.94
N GLY A 23 -10.16 -12.52 4.86
CA GLY A 23 -11.38 -13.31 4.82
C GLY A 23 -12.61 -12.52 5.26
N ILE A 24 -13.69 -13.24 5.54
CA ILE A 24 -14.91 -12.65 6.11
C ILE A 24 -14.59 -12.11 7.50
N MET A 25 -14.97 -10.85 7.74
CA MET A 25 -14.80 -10.17 9.02
C MET A 25 -16.14 -9.65 9.53
N ILE A 26 -16.31 -9.68 10.85
CA ILE A 26 -17.51 -9.13 11.51
C ILE A 26 -17.34 -7.62 11.62
N LYS A 27 -18.41 -6.86 11.34
CA LYS A 27 -18.42 -5.40 11.50
C LYS A 27 -17.92 -4.98 12.89
N GLY A 28 -17.02 -4.01 12.94
CA GLY A 28 -16.39 -3.51 14.16
C GLY A 28 -15.19 -4.33 14.65
N THR A 29 -14.84 -5.45 14.00
CA THR A 29 -13.66 -6.23 14.36
C THR A 29 -12.39 -5.72 13.66
N LYS A 30 -11.26 -6.00 14.29
CA LYS A 30 -9.93 -5.70 13.78
C LYS A 30 -9.13 -6.97 13.61
N LYS A 31 -8.40 -7.10 12.51
CA LYS A 31 -7.52 -8.23 12.23
C LYS A 31 -6.19 -7.73 11.69
N THR A 32 -5.10 -8.32 12.17
CA THR A 32 -3.74 -7.95 11.76
C THR A 32 -3.09 -9.14 11.06
N ARG A 33 -2.41 -8.86 9.95
CA ARG A 33 -1.56 -9.79 9.20
C ARG A 33 -0.16 -9.22 9.11
N THR A 34 0.82 -10.08 8.91
CA THR A 34 2.22 -9.69 8.76
C THR A 34 2.76 -10.19 7.44
N VAL A 35 3.43 -9.30 6.73
CA VAL A 35 4.21 -9.56 5.52
C VAL A 35 5.69 -9.34 5.85
N VAL A 36 6.55 -10.24 5.41
CA VAL A 36 7.99 -10.19 5.63
C VAL A 36 8.66 -9.80 4.33
N LEU A 37 9.26 -8.61 4.30
CA LEU A 37 10.17 -8.19 3.24
C LEU A 37 11.58 -8.58 3.63
N LYS A 38 12.19 -9.50 2.86
CA LYS A 38 13.52 -10.01 3.15
C LYS A 38 14.51 -9.60 2.07
N ASN A 39 15.66 -9.08 2.48
CA ASN A 39 16.81 -8.90 1.61
C ASN A 39 17.50 -10.25 1.40
N LYS A 40 17.73 -10.60 0.13
CA LYS A 40 18.38 -11.83 -0.33
C LYS A 40 19.67 -11.53 -1.09
N GLY A 41 20.05 -10.26 -1.17
CA GLY A 41 21.27 -9.78 -1.83
C GLY A 41 22.36 -9.41 -0.83
N MET A 42 23.48 -8.93 -1.39
CA MET A 42 24.66 -8.50 -0.65
C MET A 42 24.71 -6.99 -0.41
N LEU A 43 23.77 -6.23 -1.00
CA LEU A 43 23.66 -4.78 -0.87
C LEU A 43 22.59 -4.43 0.15
N ASN A 44 22.79 -3.35 0.89
CA ASN A 44 21.69 -2.74 1.63
C ASN A 44 20.68 -2.15 0.64
N PHE A 45 19.40 -2.15 1.01
CA PHE A 45 18.41 -1.37 0.26
C PHE A 45 17.48 -0.66 1.22
N GLU A 46 16.82 0.37 0.70
CA GLU A 46 15.70 1.05 1.33
C GLU A 46 14.41 0.60 0.67
N PHE A 47 13.32 0.59 1.44
CA PHE A 47 11.99 0.33 0.91
C PHE A 47 11.03 1.47 1.25
N HIS A 48 10.08 1.70 0.35
CA HIS A 48 8.96 2.61 0.56
C HIS A 48 7.66 1.96 0.06
N ILE A 49 6.62 1.96 0.90
CA ILE A 49 5.30 1.45 0.57
C ILE A 49 4.41 2.62 0.14
N ARG A 50 3.80 2.50 -1.04
CA ARG A 50 2.95 3.53 -1.63
C ARG A 50 1.63 2.95 -2.13
N GLN A 51 0.58 3.77 -2.10
CA GLN A 51 -0.68 3.45 -2.76
C GLN A 51 -0.48 3.37 -4.28
N ALA A 52 -1.14 2.41 -4.92
CA ALA A 52 -1.19 2.35 -6.36
C ALA A 52 -1.85 3.63 -6.94
N PRO A 53 -1.30 4.24 -8.01
CA PRO A 53 -2.01 5.31 -8.69
C PRO A 53 -3.37 4.79 -9.16
N GLU A 54 -4.43 5.54 -8.89
CA GLU A 54 -5.75 5.25 -9.43
C GLU A 54 -5.68 5.42 -10.95
N LEU A 55 -5.44 4.33 -11.69
CA LEU A 55 -5.61 4.33 -13.13
C LEU A 55 -7.11 4.52 -13.35
N ALA A 56 -7.51 5.75 -13.68
CA ALA A 56 -8.90 6.16 -13.89
C ALA A 56 -9.75 4.98 -14.40
N SER A 57 -10.55 4.41 -13.50
CA SER A 57 -11.46 3.31 -13.75
C SER A 57 -12.64 3.83 -14.59
N ALA A 58 -12.36 4.11 -15.85
CA ALA A 58 -13.36 4.36 -16.88
C ALA A 58 -13.93 3.01 -17.34
N LEU A 59 -15.25 2.87 -17.22
CA LEU A 59 -16.10 1.70 -17.55
C LEU A 59 -15.87 0.52 -16.57
N GLU A 60 -16.82 0.06 -15.76
CA GLU A 60 -18.25 -0.10 -15.99
C GLU A 60 -19.03 0.00 -14.67
N SER A 61 -19.94 0.95 -14.57
CA SER A 61 -21.06 0.87 -13.62
C SER A 61 -22.34 1.10 -14.40
N ASN A 62 -22.91 0.02 -14.91
CA ASN A 62 -24.15 0.04 -15.67
C ASN A 62 -25.27 -0.55 -14.79
N SER A 63 -25.95 0.29 -14.02
CA SER A 63 -27.34 0.02 -13.59
C SER A 63 -28.07 1.30 -13.10
N MET A 64 -28.60 2.05 -14.06
CA MET A 64 -30.04 2.37 -14.19
C MET A 64 -30.86 2.62 -12.90
N ARG A 65 -31.10 3.89 -12.51
CA ARG A 65 -32.44 4.54 -12.48
C ARG A 65 -32.35 6.05 -12.17
N SER A 66 -33.03 6.83 -12.99
CA SER A 66 -33.12 8.32 -13.09
C SER A 66 -34.34 8.87 -12.28
N PRO A 67 -34.78 10.15 -12.38
CA PRO A 67 -34.20 11.44 -11.94
C PRO A 67 -35.17 12.28 -11.03
N ALA A 68 -34.65 13.26 -10.26
CA ALA A 68 -35.25 14.62 -10.04
C ALA A 68 -34.51 15.48 -8.98
N PRO A 69 -34.24 16.78 -9.22
CA PRO A 69 -33.80 17.80 -8.23
C PRO A 69 -34.94 18.82 -7.93
N PRO A 70 -34.74 19.96 -7.22
CA PRO A 70 -33.59 20.48 -6.44
C PRO A 70 -33.97 20.81 -4.97
N PHE A 71 -33.01 21.16 -4.10
CA PHE A 71 -33.08 22.28 -3.12
C PHE A 71 -31.85 22.27 -2.19
N LEU A 72 -30.88 23.11 -2.59
CA LEU A 72 -30.00 23.99 -1.80
C LEU A 72 -29.62 23.56 -0.38
N SER A 73 -28.35 23.18 -0.21
CA SER A 73 -27.50 23.75 0.85
C SER A 73 -26.06 23.81 0.37
N GLU A 74 -25.47 24.96 0.63
CA GLU A 74 -24.31 25.58 0.02
C GLU A 74 -23.01 25.11 0.73
N GLU A 75 -21.95 24.99 -0.07
CA GLU A 75 -20.53 24.88 0.29
C GLU A 75 -20.01 23.61 1.01
N ALA A 76 -19.59 22.63 0.18
CA ALA A 76 -18.51 21.69 0.51
C ALA A 76 -17.22 22.15 -0.21
N PRO A 77 -16.04 22.13 0.43
CA PRO A 77 -14.78 22.34 -0.27
C PRO A 77 -14.44 21.13 -1.16
N PRO A 78 -13.71 21.35 -2.28
CA PRO A 78 -13.60 20.39 -3.36
C PRO A 78 -12.73 19.20 -2.98
N HIS A 79 -13.17 18.05 -3.46
CA HIS A 79 -12.37 16.87 -3.73
C HIS A 79 -10.99 17.23 -4.28
N GLY A 80 -9.95 16.68 -3.67
CA GLY A 80 -8.58 16.82 -4.13
C GLY A 80 -7.60 16.79 -2.97
N CYS A 81 -7.43 15.63 -2.33
CA CYS A 81 -6.25 15.42 -1.49
C CYS A 81 -5.03 15.26 -2.40
N HIS A 82 -4.59 16.36 -3.00
CA HIS A 82 -3.20 16.53 -3.40
C HIS A 82 -2.39 16.73 -2.12
N GLN A 83 -2.19 15.64 -1.38
CA GLN A 83 -1.23 15.62 -0.28
C GLN A 83 0.17 15.83 -0.92
N PRO A 84 0.99 16.78 -0.43
CA PRO A 84 2.32 16.98 -0.96
C PRO A 84 3.10 15.68 -0.81
N LEU A 85 3.73 15.22 -1.90
CA LEU A 85 4.51 13.99 -1.99
C LEU A 85 5.58 13.84 -0.89
N LEU A 86 5.95 14.94 -0.20
CA LEU A 86 6.86 14.97 0.93
C LEU A 86 6.25 14.53 2.28
N GLU A 87 4.95 14.69 2.53
CA GLU A 87 4.35 14.36 3.84
C GLU A 87 4.16 12.85 4.05
N LEU A 88 4.08 12.07 2.96
CA LEU A 88 4.02 10.60 3.01
C LEU A 88 5.32 9.96 3.56
N PHE A 89 6.47 10.63 3.41
CA PHE A 89 7.76 10.08 3.84
C PHE A 89 7.97 10.12 5.36
N LEU A 90 7.19 10.92 6.10
CA LEU A 90 7.27 11.01 7.57
C LEU A 90 6.22 10.12 8.27
N GLN A 91 5.26 9.58 7.54
CA GLN A 91 4.24 8.72 8.11
C GLN A 91 4.81 7.31 8.29
N SER A 92 4.94 6.88 9.54
CA SER A 92 5.34 5.50 9.88
C SER A 92 4.32 4.46 9.41
N HIS A 93 3.11 4.90 9.06
CA HIS A 93 2.02 4.06 8.62
C HIS A 93 1.24 4.71 7.47
N LEU A 94 0.61 3.89 6.64
CA LEU A 94 -0.17 4.30 5.48
C LEU A 94 -1.59 3.78 5.67
N ASN A 95 -2.58 4.66 5.58
CA ASN A 95 -3.99 4.31 5.68
C ASN A 95 -4.63 4.28 4.28
N LEU A 96 -5.30 3.19 3.93
CA LEU A 96 -6.07 3.04 2.69
C LEU A 96 -7.41 2.38 3.00
N GLY A 97 -8.49 3.16 2.93
CA GLY A 97 -9.82 2.66 3.27
C GLY A 97 -9.85 2.08 4.69
N MET A 98 -10.10 0.77 4.80
CA MET A 98 -10.12 0.03 6.07
C MET A 98 -8.77 -0.56 6.49
N PHE A 99 -7.72 -0.38 5.69
CA PHE A 99 -6.40 -0.95 5.93
C PHE A 99 -5.40 0.07 6.46
N THR A 100 -4.59 -0.34 7.43
CA THR A 100 -3.42 0.41 7.90
C THR A 100 -2.16 -0.45 7.75
N VAL A 101 -1.16 0.06 7.04
CA VAL A 101 0.11 -0.64 6.80
C VAL A 101 1.23 0.04 7.57
N SER A 102 2.13 -0.71 8.19
CA SER A 102 3.31 -0.17 8.88
C SER A 102 4.42 -1.22 9.10
N PRO A 103 5.71 -0.83 9.18
CA PRO A 103 6.24 0.45 8.75
C PRO A 103 6.14 0.62 7.24
N CYS A 104 5.95 1.86 6.78
CA CYS A 104 5.86 2.18 5.35
C CYS A 104 7.20 2.48 4.70
N SER A 105 8.27 2.61 5.48
CA SER A 105 9.61 2.77 4.94
C SER A 105 10.67 2.28 5.91
N GLY A 106 11.86 2.00 5.39
CA GLY A 106 13.02 1.64 6.20
C GLY A 106 14.16 1.10 5.36
N SER A 107 15.26 0.75 6.01
CA SER A 107 16.44 0.17 5.37
C SER A 107 16.65 -1.27 5.83
N ILE A 108 17.02 -2.16 4.90
CA ILE A 108 17.28 -3.58 5.18
C ILE A 108 18.69 -3.92 4.74
N GLY A 109 19.55 -4.28 5.70
CA GLY A 109 20.89 -4.77 5.42
C GLY A 109 20.90 -6.13 4.70
N PRO A 110 22.06 -6.56 4.19
CA PRO A 110 22.22 -7.85 3.51
C PRO A 110 21.67 -8.99 4.37
N TRP A 111 20.87 -9.88 3.75
CA TRP A 111 20.22 -11.01 4.42
C TRP A 111 19.21 -10.67 5.53
N GLY A 112 19.03 -9.38 5.83
CA GLY A 112 18.08 -8.87 6.82
C GLY A 112 16.64 -9.00 6.37
N GLN A 113 15.72 -8.73 7.28
CA GLN A 113 14.29 -8.76 7.00
C GLN A 113 13.54 -7.69 7.80
N GLN A 114 12.43 -7.22 7.25
CA GLN A 114 11.49 -6.31 7.87
C GLN A 114 10.12 -6.97 7.96
N MET A 115 9.52 -6.93 9.15
CA MET A 115 8.11 -7.29 9.34
C MET A 115 7.25 -6.04 9.08
N ILE A 116 6.32 -6.15 8.16
CA ILE A 116 5.33 -5.15 7.80
C ILE A 116 3.97 -5.68 8.25
N THR A 117 3.31 -4.97 9.14
CA THR A 117 1.95 -5.28 9.57
C THR A 117 0.94 -4.60 8.68
N VAL A 118 -0.09 -5.36 8.28
CA VAL A 118 -1.29 -4.87 7.62
C VAL A 118 -2.44 -5.13 8.56
N GLU A 119 -3.08 -4.08 9.00
CA GLU A 119 -4.24 -4.11 9.87
C GLU A 119 -5.49 -3.79 9.07
N CYS A 120 -6.55 -4.58 9.26
CA CYS A 120 -7.86 -4.36 8.66
C CYS A 120 -8.87 -4.07 9.77
N LEU A 121 -9.60 -2.95 9.67
CA LEU A 121 -10.69 -2.58 10.56
C LEU A 121 -12.02 -2.61 9.80
N ALA A 122 -12.87 -3.61 10.06
CA ALA A 122 -14.13 -3.82 9.36
C ALA A 122 -15.22 -2.81 9.80
N GLY A 123 -15.04 -1.51 9.50
CA GLY A 123 -15.96 -0.44 9.91
C GLY A 123 -17.29 -0.40 9.15
N GLN A 124 -17.26 -0.79 7.86
CA GLN A 124 -18.42 -0.78 6.96
C GLN A 124 -18.63 -2.17 6.35
N GLU A 125 -19.87 -2.45 5.96
CA GLU A 125 -20.26 -3.69 5.28
C GLU A 125 -19.91 -3.59 3.79
N GLY A 126 -19.32 -4.65 3.25
CA GLY A 126 -18.91 -4.70 1.84
C GLY A 126 -17.62 -5.49 1.64
N THR A 127 -17.11 -5.44 0.41
CA THR A 127 -15.80 -5.97 0.03
C THR A 127 -14.86 -4.78 -0.16
N SER A 128 -13.61 -4.92 0.30
CA SER A 128 -12.57 -3.91 0.12
C SER A 128 -11.31 -4.61 -0.38
N GLU A 129 -10.71 -4.05 -1.42
CA GLU A 129 -9.46 -4.49 -2.03
C GLU A 129 -8.63 -3.24 -2.33
N GLU A 130 -7.38 -3.23 -1.89
CA GLU A 130 -6.47 -2.10 -2.08
C GLU A 130 -5.15 -2.60 -2.66
N GLN A 131 -4.61 -1.86 -3.63
CA GLN A 131 -3.34 -2.18 -4.28
C GLN A 131 -2.21 -1.28 -3.78
N LEU A 132 -1.07 -1.90 -3.48
CA LEU A 132 0.12 -1.25 -2.94
C LEU A 132 1.35 -1.61 -3.75
N TYR A 133 2.30 -0.69 -3.80
CA TYR A 133 3.64 -0.93 -4.33
C TYR A 133 4.69 -0.81 -3.22
N ILE A 134 5.70 -1.67 -3.28
CA ILE A 134 6.92 -1.55 -2.49
C ILE A 134 8.03 -1.17 -3.44
N ASP A 135 8.52 0.06 -3.32
CA ASP A 135 9.67 0.51 -4.06
C ASP A 135 10.93 0.16 -3.33
N ILE A 136 11.91 -0.34 -4.07
CA ILE A 136 13.24 -0.68 -3.56
C ILE A 136 14.25 0.32 -4.14
N THR A 137 14.91 1.05 -3.25
CA THR A 137 15.94 2.06 -3.57
C THR A 137 17.26 1.71 -2.87
N GLY A 138 18.35 2.41 -3.19
CA GLY A 138 19.68 2.08 -2.66
C GLY A 138 20.37 0.98 -3.48
N ARG A 139 20.76 1.34 -4.70
CA ARG A 139 21.50 0.52 -5.67
C ARG A 139 22.97 0.39 -5.32
#